data_AF-A0A955T9E9-F1
#
_entry.id   AF-A0A955T9E9-F1
#
_cell.length_a   1.000
_cell.length_b   1.000
_cell.length_c   1.000
_cell.angle_alpha   90.00
_cell.angle_beta   90.00
_cell.angle_gamma   90.00
#
_symmetry.space_group_name_H-M   'P 1'
#
loop_
_entity.id
_entity.type
_entity.pdbx_description
1 polymer ?
#
loop_
_entity_poly.entity_id
_entity_poly.type
_entity_poly.pdbx_seq_one_letter_code
_entity_poly.pdbx_strand_id
1 'polypeptide(L)' 'SNGLCSIEAYAIGDFLRTVQFHPEMNPEHLRYILGPRREKILESSGIDIHEVLPKVCSTPDSRRIFRNFEKHFVK' A
#
# COMPACT_ATOMS: atom_id res chain seq x y z
N SER A 1 8.09 -11.22 2.37
CA SER A 1 7.39 -10.36 3.33
C SER A 1 8.42 -9.71 4.24
N ASN A 2 8.66 -8.40 4.11
CA ASN A 2 9.52 -7.67 5.03
C ASN A 2 8.69 -7.40 6.30
N GLY A 3 8.66 -8.38 7.20
CA GLY A 3 7.82 -8.41 8.41
C GLY A 3 8.27 -7.42 9.49
N LEU A 4 8.29 -6.12 9.16
CA LEU A 4 8.56 -5.06 10.14
C LEU A 4 7.33 -4.71 10.96
N CYS A 5 6.12 -4.98 10.45
CA CYS A 5 4.88 -4.88 11.21
C CYS A 5 4.28 -6.28 11.44
N SER A 6 4.04 -6.63 12.69
CA SER A 6 3.42 -7.92 13.04
C SER A 6 1.90 -7.94 12.82
N ILE A 7 1.28 -6.77 12.62
CA ILE A 7 -0.17 -6.62 12.46
C ILE A 7 -0.43 -5.78 11.20
N GLU A 8 -0.88 -6.45 10.14
CA GLU A 8 -1.17 -5.82 8.84
C GLU A 8 -2.66 -5.51 8.64
N ALA A 9 -3.52 -6.03 9.52
CA ALA A 9 -4.95 -5.78 9.53
C ALA A 9 -5.52 -6.00 10.94
N TYR A 10 -6.49 -5.19 11.33
CA TYR A 10 -7.25 -5.40 12.56
C TYR A 10 -8.72 -4.97 12.40
N ALA A 11 -9.54 -5.35 13.37
CA ALA A 11 -10.97 -5.12 13.37
C ALA A 11 -11.44 -4.67 14.76
N ILE A 12 -12.46 -3.81 14.81
CA ILE A 12 -13.22 -3.52 16.02
C ILE A 12 -14.66 -3.95 15.77
N GLY A 13 -15.04 -5.08 16.38
CA GLY A 13 -16.36 -5.70 16.16
C GLY A 13 -16.63 -5.96 14.69
N ASP A 14 -17.87 -5.71 14.25
CA ASP A 14 -18.29 -5.88 12.85
C ASP A 14 -18.28 -4.57 12.05
N PHE A 15 -17.99 -3.44 12.69
CA PHE A 15 -18.20 -2.12 12.10
C PHE A 15 -16.93 -1.50 11.53
N LEU A 16 -15.75 -1.90 12.03
CA LEU A 16 -14.48 -1.29 11.63
C LEU A 16 -13.48 -2.34 11.19
N ARG A 17 -12.83 -2.06 10.07
CA ARG A 17 -11.74 -2.85 9.50
C ARG A 17 -10.64 -1.91 9.05
N THR A 18 -9.39 -2.34 9.24
CA THR A 18 -8.22 -1.61 8.78
C THR A 18 -7.28 -2.56 8.05
N VAL A 19 -6.52 -2.01 7.11
CA VAL A 19 -5.40 -2.67 6.45
C VAL A 19 -4.25 -1.67 6.43
N GLN A 20 -3.03 -2.15 6.69
CA GLN A 20 -1.85 -1.30 6.78
C GLN A 20 -1.23 -1.00 5.42
N PHE A 21 -1.30 -1.95 4.49
CA PHE A 21 -0.90 -1.71 3.10
C PHE A 21 -2.02 -0.98 2.34
N HIS A 22 -1.68 -0.36 1.21
CA HIS A 22 -2.55 0.56 0.48
C HIS A 22 -3.11 -0.07 -0.82
N PRO A 23 -4.14 -0.94 -0.76
CA PRO A 23 -4.74 -1.55 -1.95
C PRO A 23 -5.42 -0.54 -2.88
N GLU A 24 -5.75 0.65 -2.40
CA GLU A 24 -6.36 1.76 -3.14
C GLU A 24 -5.36 2.49 -4.05
N MET A 25 -4.06 2.31 -3.81
CA MET A 25 -3.04 3.02 -4.56
C MET A 25 -2.79 2.40 -5.94
N ASN A 26 -2.49 3.26 -6.91
CA ASN A 26 -2.05 2.88 -8.23
C ASN A 26 -0.64 3.45 -8.50
N PRO A 27 0.02 3.06 -9.61
CA PRO A 27 1.35 3.57 -9.94
C PRO A 27 1.46 5.09 -10.03
N GLU A 28 0.41 5.79 -10.49
CA GLU A 28 0.42 7.25 -10.61
C GLU A 28 0.46 7.93 -9.24
N HIS A 29 -0.26 7.39 -8.24
CA HIS A 29 -0.17 7.90 -6.87
C HIS A 29 1.27 7.82 -6.33
N LEU A 30 1.96 6.71 -6.60
CA LEU A 30 3.33 6.52 -6.16
C LEU A 30 4.30 7.46 -6.90
N ARG A 31 4.11 7.68 -8.20
CA ARG A 31 4.90 8.67 -8.97
C ARG A 31 4.76 10.08 -8.40
N TYR A 32 3.54 10.47 -8.07
CA TYR A 32 3.25 11.76 -7.48
C TYR A 32 3.86 11.92 -6.07
N ILE A 33 3.78 10.89 -5.22
CA ILE A 33 4.21 10.96 -3.81
C ILE A 33 5.73 10.80 -3.65
N LEU A 34 6.34 9.86 -4.37
CA LEU A 34 7.74 9.49 -4.15
C LEU A 34 8.71 10.48 -4.78
N GLY A 35 8.37 11.05 -5.94
CA GLY A 35 9.24 11.97 -6.67
C GLY A 35 9.72 13.17 -5.85
N PRO A 36 8.82 13.94 -5.19
CA PRO A 36 9.19 15.07 -4.34
C PRO A 36 9.91 14.69 -3.04
N ARG A 37 9.87 13.41 -2.63
CA ARG A 37 10.43 12.93 -1.36
C ARG A 37 11.70 12.10 -1.53
N ARG A 38 12.19 11.95 -2.76
CA ARG A 38 13.26 11.02 -3.14
C ARG A 38 14.52 11.12 -2.30
N GLU A 39 15.01 12.34 -2.06
CA GLU A 39 16.26 12.59 -1.31
C GLU A 39 16.10 12.14 0.15
N LYS A 40 15.01 12.55 0.80
CA LYS A 40 14.69 12.14 2.17
C LYS A 40 14.51 10.63 2.31
N ILE A 41 13.93 9.97 1.30
CA ILE A 41 13.73 8.52 1.33
C ILE A 41 15.09 7.81 1.20
N LEU A 42 15.95 8.27 0.29
CA LEU A 42 17.31 7.74 0.13
C LEU A 42 18.10 7.86 1.44
N GLU A 43 18.07 9.03 2.09
CA GLU A 43 18.78 9.26 3.35
C GLU A 43 18.25 8.41 4.52
N SER A 44 16.93 8.27 4.65
CA SER A 44 16.32 7.61 5.81
C SER A 44 16.21 6.09 5.70
N SER A 45 16.15 5.55 4.48
CA SER A 45 15.90 4.12 4.23
C SER A 45 16.90 3.45 3.29
N GLY A 46 17.80 4.22 2.65
CA GLY A 46 18.71 3.71 1.63
C GLY A 46 18.04 3.35 0.31
N ILE A 47 16.75 3.67 0.13
CA ILE A 47 15.99 3.32 -1.08
C ILE A 47 16.17 4.44 -2.11
N ASP A 48 16.78 4.10 -3.26
CA ASP A 48 16.83 5.01 -4.41
C ASP A 48 15.53 4.96 -5.22
N ILE A 49 14.75 6.04 -5.13
CA ILE A 49 13.49 6.20 -5.86
C ILE A 49 13.72 6.20 -7.38
N HIS A 50 14.87 6.65 -7.89
CA HIS A 50 15.16 6.59 -9.33
C HIS A 50 15.25 5.15 -9.84
N GLU A 51 15.72 4.21 -9.03
CA GLU A 51 15.79 2.80 -9.38
C GLU A 51 14.46 2.07 -9.19
N VAL A 52 13.67 2.46 -8.18
CA VAL A 52 12.43 1.76 -7.81
C VAL A 52 11.24 2.24 -8.63
N LEU A 53 11.12 3.54 -8.89
CA LEU A 53 9.94 4.12 -9.51
C LEU A 53 9.61 3.56 -10.91
N PRO A 54 10.60 3.29 -11.79
CA PRO A 54 10.35 2.64 -13.08
C PRO A 54 9.78 1.22 -12.98
N LYS A 55 9.98 0.54 -11.84
CA LYS A 55 9.53 -0.84 -11.60
C LYS A 55 8.11 -0.92 -11.02
N VAL A 56 7.52 0.23 -10.65
CA VAL A 56 6.17 0.28 -10.08
C VAL A 56 5.16 -0.16 -11.15
N CYS A 57 4.40 -1.21 -10.83
CA CYS A 57 3.36 -1.75 -11.69
C CYS A 57 2.09 -2.05 -10.88
N SER A 58 0.96 -2.10 -11.58
CA SER A 58 -0.30 -2.52 -10.97
C SER A 58 -0.28 -4.01 -10.67
N THR A 59 -0.72 -4.40 -9.49
CA THR A 59 -0.99 -5.80 -9.16
C THR A 59 -2.48 -6.10 -9.33
N PRO A 60 -2.87 -7.34 -9.69
CA PRO A 60 -4.28 -7.71 -9.81
C PRO A 60 -5.01 -7.80 -8.46
N ASP A 61 -4.27 -7.77 -7.35
CA ASP A 61 -4.77 -8.10 -6.01
C ASP A 61 -5.68 -7.03 -5.42
N SER A 62 -5.48 -5.75 -5.75
CA SER A 62 -6.29 -4.63 -5.23
C SER A 62 -7.78 -4.84 -5.43
N ARG A 63 -8.18 -5.19 -6.66
CA ARG A 63 -9.59 -5.49 -7.00
C ARG A 63 -10.14 -6.68 -6.24
N ARG A 64 -9.33 -7.71 -6.00
CA ARG A 64 -9.76 -8.88 -5.22
C ARG A 64 -9.99 -8.52 -3.75
N ILE A 65 -9.14 -7.66 -3.20
CA ILE A 65 -9.25 -7.18 -1.82
C ILE A 65 -10.53 -6.37 -1.64
N PHE A 66 -10.81 -5.41 -2.53
CA PHE A 66 -12.04 -4.61 -2.42
C PHE A 66 -13.31 -5.44 -2.60
N ARG A 67 -13.34 -6.37 -3.55
CA ARG A 67 -14.50 -7.28 -3.71
C ARG A 67 -14.73 -8.14 -2.47
N ASN A 68 -13.67 -8.64 -1.85
CA ASN A 68 -13.79 -9.38 -0.60
C ASN A 68 -14.27 -8.47 0.54
N PHE A 69 -13.79 -7.23 0.57
CA PHE A 69 -14.24 -6.26 1.56
C PHE A 69 -15.74 -6.00 1.46
N GLU A 70 -16.22 -5.66 0.27
CA GLU A 70 -17.64 -5.42 -0.01
C GLU A 70 -18.48 -6.66 0.31
N LYS A 71 -18.11 -7.82 -0.22
CA LYS A 71 -18.89 -9.06 -0.07
C LYS A 71 -19.08 -9.50 1.39
N HIS A 72 -18.07 -9.30 2.23
CA HIS A 72 -18.04 -9.87 3.58
C HIS A 72 -18.31 -8.86 4.70
N PHE A 73 -18.16 -7.57 4.44
CA PHE A 73 -18.24 -6.55 5.48
C PHE A 73 -19.19 -5.39 5.16
N VAL A 74 -19.57 -5.19 3.90
CA VAL A 74 -20.60 -4.20 3.52
C VAL A 74 -21.93 -4.93 3.36
N LYS A 75 -22.98 -4.48 4.05
CA LYS A 75 -24.35 -5.01 3.96
C LYS A 75 -25.30 -3.92 3.50
#